data_AF-A0A3N0E3D2-F1
#
_entry.id   AF-A0A3N0E3D2-F1
#
_cell.length_a   1.000
_cell.length_b   1.000
_cell.length_c   1.000
_cell.angle_alpha   90.00
_cell.angle_beta   90.00
_cell.angle_gamma   90.00
#
_symmetry.space_group_name_H-M   'P 1'
#
loop_
_entity.id
_entity.type
_entity.pdbx_description
1 polymer ?
#
loop_
_entity_poly.entity_id
_entity_poly.type
_entity_poly.pdbx_seq_one_letter_code
_entity_poly.pdbx_strand_id
1 'polypeptide(L)'
;MTALVPAAPAWAGEQRTPPSEPPYVRETHRVERVADQLREEPVFVDPEISPVVSEEEQEELADLLNEAEHPVYLVVLPMNRYDESTGDPEVFLHALHHELGEDGVYLHAEPATEVSQRGFHMRDSVIGVPIPSYEVDPYTTSPSPAEDPAAARMLTQQVTGVLDEIAAAPSASPQSPTPLAVRYPGDEEETDTVASEVGEYAQSAITGLLAGAASVGALYVIVASAIGLARWLRDRYREARGLPPVPSQRHLPRLLRARPAPARPSPRWLARALNTELRRLTRELRRHQKSEHYPAAAAALDTATLISREVRDDQWLVGAIVLARGARGTLRGLPATRRTTREEITACCMVNPLHGAAHGPQTPPRYPLPFDGPEGPLCASCAVSGTKRMSRRVLCLRGEGTTTVHYQRSGVWTETQYGGHDSADLGRRIHAELNVDTEESHAG
;
A
#
# COMPACT_ATOMS: atom_id res chain seq x y z
N MET A 1 29.86 -16.78 -4.48
CA MET A 1 28.70 -16.11 -5.09
C MET A 1 28.81 -14.64 -4.76
N THR A 2 29.44 -13.88 -5.65
CA THR A 2 29.70 -12.44 -5.51
C THR A 2 28.39 -11.72 -5.80
N ALA A 3 27.82 -11.06 -4.80
CA ALA A 3 26.61 -10.27 -4.99
C ALA A 3 26.98 -9.01 -5.78
N LEU A 4 26.48 -8.89 -7.02
CA LEU A 4 26.45 -7.62 -7.73
C LEU A 4 25.48 -6.69 -7.01
N VAL A 5 26.02 -5.63 -6.40
CA VAL A 5 25.24 -4.47 -6.00
C VAL A 5 24.92 -3.68 -7.28
N PRO A 6 23.65 -3.40 -7.59
CA PRO A 6 23.33 -2.51 -8.69
C PRO A 6 23.84 -1.10 -8.34
N ALA A 7 24.70 -0.55 -9.18
CA ALA A 7 25.08 0.86 -9.10
C ALA A 7 23.80 1.71 -9.18
N ALA A 8 23.58 2.54 -8.17
CA ALA A 8 22.56 3.57 -8.24
C ALA A 8 22.88 4.50 -9.44
N PRO A 9 21.88 4.98 -10.19
CA PRO A 9 22.12 5.98 -11.21
C PRO A 9 22.70 7.22 -10.54
N ALA A 10 23.90 7.62 -10.96
CA ALA A 10 24.48 8.90 -10.60
C ALA A 10 23.62 10.00 -11.24
N TRP A 11 22.67 10.56 -10.51
CA TRP A 11 22.05 11.84 -10.85
C TRP A 11 22.97 12.97 -10.38
N ALA A 12 24.21 12.98 -10.88
CA ALA A 12 25.02 14.18 -10.81
C ALA A 12 24.44 15.14 -11.86
N GLY A 13 23.59 16.07 -11.42
CA GLY A 13 23.28 17.22 -12.25
C GLY A 13 24.59 17.95 -12.52
N GLU A 14 25.03 17.96 -13.77
CA GLU A 14 26.19 18.72 -14.20
C GLU A 14 26.01 20.18 -13.75
N GLN A 15 26.83 20.67 -12.80
CA GLN A 15 26.88 22.09 -12.47
C GLN A 15 27.24 22.85 -13.75
N ARG A 16 26.32 23.68 -14.25
CA ARG A 16 26.51 24.41 -15.51
C ARG A 16 27.07 25.78 -15.20
N THR A 17 28.27 26.07 -15.67
CA THR A 17 28.86 27.42 -15.55
C THR A 17 27.94 28.47 -16.20
N PRO A 18 27.67 29.60 -15.52
CA PRO A 18 26.89 30.70 -16.07
C PRO A 18 27.60 31.35 -17.27
N PRO A 19 26.87 31.90 -18.26
CA PRO A 19 27.43 32.76 -19.32
C PRO A 19 28.26 33.92 -18.76
N SER A 20 29.28 34.36 -19.50
CA SER A 20 30.18 35.45 -19.10
C SER A 20 29.63 36.86 -19.35
N GLU A 21 28.48 36.98 -20.02
CA GLU A 21 27.84 38.25 -20.38
C GLU A 21 26.40 38.27 -19.84
N PRO A 22 25.84 39.46 -19.52
CA PRO A 22 24.44 39.61 -19.13
C PRO A 22 23.47 38.96 -20.14
N PRO A 23 22.36 38.35 -19.68
CA PRO A 23 21.86 38.30 -18.30
C PRO A 23 22.53 37.27 -17.38
N TYR A 24 23.68 36.68 -17.76
CA TYR A 24 24.41 35.66 -16.98
C TYR A 24 23.63 34.36 -16.70
N VAL A 25 22.46 34.21 -17.32
CA VAL A 25 21.63 33.01 -17.34
C VAL A 25 21.29 32.67 -18.80
N ARG A 26 20.97 31.41 -19.07
CA ARG A 26 20.61 30.97 -20.44
C ARG A 26 19.11 31.03 -20.72
N GLU A 27 18.31 30.94 -19.67
CA GLU A 27 16.85 30.94 -19.72
C GLU A 27 16.37 32.00 -18.73
N THR A 28 15.44 32.86 -19.15
CA THR A 28 15.01 34.06 -18.41
C THR A 28 13.56 33.98 -17.95
N HIS A 29 12.82 32.92 -18.28
CA HIS A 29 11.36 32.86 -18.05
C HIS A 29 10.90 33.12 -16.60
N ARG A 30 11.69 32.70 -15.60
CA ARG A 30 11.38 33.01 -14.19
C ARG A 30 11.77 34.44 -13.84
N VAL A 31 12.95 34.87 -14.27
CA VAL A 31 13.45 36.23 -14.10
C VAL A 31 12.51 37.27 -14.72
N GLU A 32 12.06 37.06 -15.96
CA GLU A 32 11.09 37.90 -16.67
C GLU A 32 9.79 38.05 -15.89
N ARG A 33 9.25 36.95 -15.34
CA ARG A 33 8.02 36.98 -14.55
C ARG A 33 8.17 37.79 -13.26
N VAL A 34 9.31 37.64 -12.58
CA VAL A 34 9.62 38.40 -11.36
C VAL A 34 9.82 39.88 -11.71
N ALA A 35 10.55 40.18 -12.79
CA ALA A 35 10.74 41.53 -13.29
C ALA A 35 9.41 42.20 -13.66
N ASP A 36 8.50 41.49 -14.34
CA ASP A 36 7.18 41.99 -14.71
C ASP A 36 6.40 42.49 -13.49
N GLN A 37 6.41 41.72 -12.40
CA GLN A 37 5.74 42.13 -11.16
C GLN A 37 6.49 43.25 -10.44
N LEU A 38 7.84 43.22 -10.44
CA LEU A 38 8.64 44.25 -9.79
C LEU A 38 8.54 45.64 -10.45
N ARG A 39 8.13 45.71 -11.72
CA ARG A 39 7.81 46.99 -12.38
C ARG A 39 6.57 47.65 -11.81
N GLU A 40 5.69 46.89 -11.16
CA GLU A 40 4.46 47.39 -10.55
C GLU A 40 4.65 47.67 -9.05
N GLU A 41 5.31 46.75 -8.33
CA GLU A 41 5.53 46.83 -6.89
C GLU A 41 6.96 46.41 -6.52
N PRO A 42 7.67 47.08 -5.58
CA PRO A 42 9.07 46.80 -5.28
C PRO A 42 9.30 45.47 -4.52
N VAL A 43 8.25 44.70 -4.22
CA VAL A 43 8.31 43.44 -3.47
C VAL A 43 7.65 42.31 -4.25
N PHE A 44 8.42 41.26 -4.54
CA PHE A 44 7.92 40.00 -5.08
C PHE A 44 8.00 38.90 -4.01
N VAL A 45 6.90 38.21 -3.75
CA VAL A 45 6.86 37.01 -2.90
C VAL A 45 6.40 35.82 -3.75
N ASP A 46 7.19 34.76 -3.80
CA ASP A 46 6.83 33.55 -4.54
C ASP A 46 5.57 32.90 -3.93
N PRO A 47 4.55 32.55 -4.75
CA PRO A 47 3.33 31.89 -4.27
C PRO A 47 3.57 30.60 -3.48
N GLU A 48 4.68 29.90 -3.70
CA GLU A 48 5.04 28.69 -2.95
C GLU A 48 5.50 28.99 -1.51
N ILE A 49 5.97 30.21 -1.24
CA ILE A 49 6.42 30.70 0.08
C ILE A 49 5.41 31.68 0.70
N SER A 50 4.37 32.09 -0.03
CA SER A 50 3.28 32.96 0.43
C SER A 50 2.69 32.62 1.82
N PRO A 51 2.63 31.36 2.32
CA PRO A 51 2.18 31.10 3.69
C PRO A 51 3.10 31.65 4.80
N VAL A 52 4.34 32.01 4.47
CA VAL A 52 5.37 32.46 5.42
C VAL A 52 5.37 33.98 5.58
N VAL A 53 5.07 34.73 4.53
CA VAL A 53 5.00 36.20 4.51
C VAL A 53 3.56 36.61 4.27
N SER A 54 2.94 37.29 5.23
CA SER A 54 1.54 37.71 5.12
C SER A 54 1.37 38.88 4.13
N GLU A 55 0.17 39.03 3.55
CA GLU A 55 -0.15 40.18 2.67
C GLU A 55 0.09 41.52 3.38
N GLU A 56 -0.25 41.62 4.67
CA GLU A 56 -0.01 42.82 5.50
C GLU A 56 1.50 43.13 5.65
N GLU A 57 2.34 42.09 5.78
CA GLU A 57 3.81 42.24 5.86
C GLU A 57 4.40 42.63 4.50
N GLN A 58 3.83 42.10 3.40
CA GLN A 58 4.24 42.46 2.05
C GLN A 58 3.91 43.93 1.73
N GLU A 59 2.72 44.42 2.11
CA GLU A 59 2.34 45.83 1.97
C GLU A 59 3.26 46.75 2.78
N GLU A 60 3.56 46.38 4.03
CA GLU A 60 4.49 47.13 4.88
C GLU A 60 5.90 47.18 4.29
N LEU A 61 6.40 46.06 3.77
CA LEU A 61 7.69 46.00 3.08
C LEU A 61 7.67 46.90 1.84
N ALA A 62 6.60 46.89 1.06
CA ALA A 62 6.50 47.73 -0.14
C ALA A 62 6.54 49.22 0.21
N ASP A 63 5.80 49.65 1.24
CA ASP A 63 5.86 51.04 1.75
C ASP A 63 7.27 51.40 2.21
N LEU A 64 7.92 50.52 2.98
CA LEU A 64 9.28 50.72 3.47
C LEU A 64 10.32 50.87 2.34
N LEU A 65 10.25 50.03 1.31
CA LEU A 65 11.17 50.10 0.17
C LEU A 65 10.93 51.35 -0.70
N ASN A 66 9.67 51.80 -0.82
CA ASN A 66 9.34 53.02 -1.57
C ASN A 66 9.85 54.31 -0.90
N GLU A 67 10.08 54.29 0.42
CA GLU A 67 10.63 55.42 1.17
C GLU A 67 12.17 55.51 1.12
N ALA A 68 12.84 54.49 0.57
CA ALA A 68 14.30 54.45 0.49
C ALA A 68 14.86 55.53 -0.46
N GLU A 69 16.07 56.02 -0.17
CA GLU A 69 16.74 57.06 -0.97
C GLU A 69 17.09 56.58 -2.41
N HIS A 70 17.32 55.28 -2.56
CA HIS A 70 17.60 54.62 -3.83
C HIS A 70 16.55 53.54 -4.11
N PRO A 71 16.24 53.22 -5.39
CA PRO A 71 15.33 52.11 -5.70
C PRO A 71 15.83 50.81 -5.07
N VAL A 72 14.99 50.17 -4.27
CA VAL A 72 15.28 48.87 -3.65
C VAL A 72 14.20 47.87 -4.06
N TYR A 73 14.61 46.71 -4.56
CA TYR A 73 13.71 45.64 -4.98
C TYR A 73 13.97 44.41 -4.12
N LEU A 74 12.92 43.82 -3.55
CA LEU A 74 12.99 42.61 -2.73
C LEU A 74 12.30 41.44 -3.42
N VAL A 75 12.99 40.31 -3.47
CA VAL A 75 12.49 39.05 -4.02
C VAL A 75 12.58 37.96 -2.96
N VAL A 76 11.43 37.43 -2.55
CA VAL A 76 11.32 36.33 -1.60
C VAL A 76 10.98 35.05 -2.35
N LEU A 77 11.99 34.24 -2.68
CA LEU A 77 11.79 32.98 -3.41
C LEU A 77 12.84 31.93 -3.05
N PRO A 78 12.52 30.63 -3.14
CA PRO A 78 13.49 29.58 -2.86
C PRO A 78 14.44 29.40 -4.05
N MET A 79 15.73 29.28 -3.77
CA MET A 79 16.73 28.96 -4.79
C MET A 79 16.93 27.46 -4.92
N ASN A 80 16.94 26.95 -6.15
CA ASN A 80 17.24 25.54 -6.43
C ASN A 80 18.42 25.43 -7.40
N ARG A 81 19.30 24.47 -7.14
CA ARG A 81 20.45 24.15 -7.99
C ARG A 81 20.10 23.81 -9.45
N TYR A 82 18.83 23.51 -9.73
CA TYR A 82 18.33 23.20 -11.06
C TYR A 82 17.69 24.39 -11.79
N ASP A 83 17.64 25.56 -11.14
CA ASP A 83 17.11 26.78 -11.73
C ASP A 83 18.13 27.42 -12.69
N GLU A 84 17.70 28.47 -13.39
CA GLU A 84 18.49 29.18 -14.39
C GLU A 84 19.81 29.76 -13.87
N SER A 85 19.88 30.10 -12.58
CA SER A 85 21.07 30.59 -11.90
C SER A 85 21.87 29.49 -11.18
N THR A 86 21.49 28.21 -11.33
CA THR A 86 22.12 27.06 -10.64
C THR A 86 22.09 27.21 -9.12
N GLY A 87 21.07 27.88 -8.59
CA GLY A 87 20.90 28.13 -7.15
C GLY A 87 21.69 29.32 -6.60
N ASP A 88 22.44 30.04 -7.45
CA ASP A 88 23.17 31.23 -7.03
C ASP A 88 22.24 32.47 -7.04
N PRO A 89 22.00 33.11 -5.89
CA PRO A 89 21.13 34.28 -5.79
C PRO A 89 21.75 35.54 -6.42
N GLU A 90 23.07 35.71 -6.38
CA GLU A 90 23.75 36.87 -6.98
C GLU A 90 23.62 36.83 -8.52
N VAL A 91 23.82 35.65 -9.13
CA VAL A 91 23.58 35.46 -10.57
C VAL A 91 22.13 35.78 -10.93
N PHE A 92 21.17 35.36 -10.11
CA PHE A 92 19.75 35.66 -10.31
C PHE A 92 19.45 37.17 -10.23
N LEU A 93 19.97 37.88 -9.21
CA LEU A 93 19.74 39.32 -9.04
C LEU A 93 20.35 40.14 -10.20
N HIS A 94 21.51 39.73 -10.72
CA HIS A 94 22.08 40.35 -11.91
C HIS A 94 21.28 40.10 -13.20
N ALA A 95 20.71 38.90 -13.36
CA ALA A 95 19.77 38.62 -14.43
C ALA A 95 18.51 39.48 -14.29
N LEU A 96 18.01 39.62 -13.06
CA LEU A 96 16.84 40.42 -12.75
C LEU A 96 17.06 41.90 -13.07
N HIS A 97 18.21 42.46 -12.70
CA HIS A 97 18.60 43.81 -13.09
C HIS A 97 18.64 43.98 -14.62
N HIS A 98 19.14 42.97 -15.36
CA HIS A 98 19.15 43.01 -16.82
C HIS A 98 17.73 43.10 -17.42
N GLU A 99 16.79 42.33 -16.87
CA GLU A 99 15.40 42.30 -17.32
C GLU A 99 14.57 43.51 -16.85
N LEU A 100 14.87 44.03 -15.66
CA LEU A 100 14.19 45.20 -15.10
C LEU A 100 14.68 46.50 -15.75
N GLY A 101 15.99 46.60 -15.99
CA GLY A 101 16.63 47.74 -16.66
C GLY A 101 16.75 48.99 -15.79
N GLU A 102 16.64 48.86 -14.47
CA GLU A 102 16.68 49.97 -13.51
C GLU A 102 17.89 49.84 -12.57
N ASP A 103 18.59 50.94 -12.32
CA ASP A 103 19.67 50.96 -11.33
C ASP A 103 19.07 50.94 -9.91
N GLY A 104 19.61 50.12 -9.02
CA GLY A 104 19.05 49.95 -7.67
C GLY A 104 19.78 48.93 -6.81
N VAL A 105 19.24 48.72 -5.61
CA VAL A 105 19.64 47.65 -4.70
C VAL A 105 18.68 46.49 -4.86
N TYR A 106 19.19 45.33 -5.23
CA TYR A 106 18.41 44.12 -5.44
C TYR A 106 18.64 43.18 -4.25
N LEU A 107 17.57 42.77 -3.57
CA LEU A 107 17.60 41.90 -2.40
C LEU A 107 16.90 40.58 -2.74
N HIS A 108 17.56 39.47 -2.43
CA HIS A 108 16.98 38.13 -2.39
C HIS A 108 16.83 37.69 -0.94
N ALA A 109 15.71 37.04 -0.62
CA ALA A 109 15.47 36.43 0.68
C ALA A 109 14.89 35.02 0.52
N GLU A 110 15.40 34.05 1.26
CA GLU A 110 14.86 32.70 1.36
C GLU A 110 14.70 32.23 2.81
N PRO A 111 13.62 31.52 3.17
CA PRO A 111 13.45 31.01 4.53
C PRO A 111 14.56 30.03 4.91
N ALA A 112 15.13 30.19 6.11
CA ALA A 112 16.12 29.25 6.62
C ALA A 112 15.52 27.84 6.77
N THR A 113 16.16 26.83 6.19
CA THR A 113 15.68 25.44 6.21
C THR A 113 16.08 24.68 7.48
N GLU A 114 17.08 25.18 8.22
CA GLU A 114 17.56 24.55 9.45
C GLU A 114 16.73 24.92 10.67
N VAL A 115 16.30 23.93 11.46
CA VAL A 115 15.49 24.15 12.68
C VAL A 115 16.22 25.03 13.73
N SER A 116 17.55 25.09 13.67
CA SER A 116 18.40 25.94 14.54
C SER A 116 18.50 27.39 14.08
N GLN A 117 18.12 27.70 12.83
CA GLN A 117 18.19 29.04 12.26
C GLN A 117 16.76 29.52 12.02
N ARG A 118 16.32 30.54 12.77
CA ARG A 118 15.04 31.22 12.52
C ARG A 118 15.34 32.50 11.73
N GLY A 119 14.65 32.73 10.61
CA GLY A 119 14.77 33.95 9.81
C GLY A 119 14.88 33.66 8.31
N PHE A 120 15.32 34.67 7.57
CA PHE A 120 15.62 34.56 6.15
C PHE A 120 17.12 34.66 5.91
N HIS A 121 17.65 33.82 5.02
CA HIS A 121 18.94 34.05 4.38
C HIS A 121 18.72 35.12 3.33
N MET A 122 19.47 36.21 3.42
CA MET A 122 19.39 37.28 2.43
C MET A 122 20.70 37.43 1.68
N ARG A 123 20.58 37.87 0.43
CA ARG A 123 21.69 38.27 -0.41
C ARG A 123 21.32 39.57 -1.09
N ASP A 124 22.27 40.48 -1.23
CA ASP A 124 22.08 41.75 -1.90
C ASP A 124 22.95 41.86 -3.16
N SER A 125 22.57 42.77 -4.05
CA SER A 125 23.36 43.19 -5.20
C SER A 125 23.09 44.66 -5.48
N VAL A 126 24.10 45.49 -5.24
CA VAL A 126 24.08 46.94 -5.46
C VAL A 126 24.54 47.22 -6.90
N ILE A 127 23.65 47.73 -7.75
CA ILE A 127 23.92 47.90 -9.18
C ILE A 127 23.53 49.31 -9.63
N GLY A 128 24.50 50.07 -10.16
CA GLY A 128 24.28 51.37 -10.79
C GLY A 128 24.01 52.54 -9.82
N VAL A 129 24.04 52.29 -8.50
CA VAL A 129 23.83 53.31 -7.45
C VAL A 129 25.13 53.66 -6.72
N PRO A 130 25.28 54.88 -6.17
CA PRO A 130 26.51 55.37 -5.55
C PRO A 130 26.72 54.84 -4.12
N ILE A 131 26.56 53.53 -3.90
CA ILE A 131 26.75 52.83 -2.62
C ILE A 131 27.91 51.83 -2.77
N PRO A 132 28.83 51.70 -1.80
CA PRO A 132 29.88 50.68 -1.82
C PRO A 132 29.29 49.27 -1.73
N SER A 133 29.61 48.41 -2.71
CA SER A 133 29.07 47.04 -2.83
C SER A 133 29.61 46.03 -1.80
N TYR A 134 30.36 46.45 -0.78
CA TYR A 134 31.07 45.58 0.18
C TYR A 134 30.66 45.81 1.64
N GLU A 135 29.69 46.70 1.90
CA GLU A 135 29.31 47.09 3.27
C GLU A 135 27.96 46.53 3.74
N VAL A 136 27.16 45.96 2.83
CA VAL A 136 25.90 45.30 3.19
C VAL A 136 26.21 43.82 3.36
N ASP A 137 26.43 43.37 4.60
CA ASP A 137 26.57 41.93 4.91
C ASP A 137 25.32 41.46 5.65
N PRO A 138 24.30 40.95 4.91
CA PRO A 138 23.04 40.53 5.49
C PRO A 138 23.17 39.40 6.53
N TYR A 139 24.31 38.70 6.59
CA TYR A 139 24.57 37.68 7.61
C TYR A 139 24.90 38.29 8.98
N THR A 140 25.37 39.54 9.04
CA THR A 140 25.73 40.19 10.32
C THR A 140 24.53 40.80 11.06
N THR A 141 23.46 41.11 10.34
CA THR A 141 22.25 41.77 10.86
C THR A 141 21.18 40.77 11.33
N SER A 142 21.52 39.47 11.40
CA SER A 142 20.59 38.43 11.88
C SER A 142 20.45 38.49 13.42
N PRO A 143 19.25 38.77 13.96
CA PRO A 143 19.07 38.83 15.40
C PRO A 143 19.34 37.45 16.03
N SER A 144 20.17 37.42 17.08
CA SER A 144 20.39 36.21 17.88
C SER A 144 19.04 35.61 18.31
N PRO A 145 18.81 34.28 18.21
CA PRO A 145 17.49 33.65 18.43
C PRO A 145 16.90 33.78 19.85
N ALA A 146 17.47 34.61 20.73
CA ALA A 146 17.26 34.55 22.15
C ALA A 146 16.22 35.51 22.73
N GLU A 147 15.74 36.55 22.03
CA GLU A 147 14.95 37.60 22.73
C GLU A 147 13.78 38.22 21.93
N ASP A 148 12.91 37.45 21.25
CA ASP A 148 11.51 37.88 21.05
C ASP A 148 10.59 36.72 20.55
N PRO A 149 9.42 36.46 21.17
CA PRO A 149 8.40 35.56 20.60
C PRO A 149 7.70 36.09 19.34
N ALA A 150 8.03 37.26 18.81
CA ALA A 150 7.52 37.76 17.53
C ALA A 150 8.21 37.13 16.31
N ALA A 151 8.07 35.81 16.12
CA ALA A 151 8.56 35.09 14.94
C ALA A 151 7.83 35.45 13.61
N ALA A 152 6.93 36.44 13.63
CA ALA A 152 6.02 36.76 12.53
C ALA A 152 6.40 37.99 11.71
N ARG A 153 7.52 38.68 12.01
CA ARG A 153 7.98 39.89 11.28
C ARG A 153 9.50 39.94 11.10
N MET A 154 10.15 38.78 11.03
CA MET A 154 11.61 38.73 10.95
C MET A 154 12.13 39.29 9.63
N LEU A 155 11.35 39.17 8.54
CA LEU A 155 11.74 39.70 7.23
C LEU A 155 11.74 41.24 7.23
N THR A 156 10.66 41.88 7.67
CA THR A 156 10.61 43.35 7.79
C THR A 156 11.75 43.88 8.62
N GLN A 157 12.05 43.27 9.78
CA GLN A 157 13.15 43.70 10.63
C GLN A 157 14.53 43.58 9.94
N GLN A 158 14.78 42.48 9.23
CA GLN A 158 16.03 42.28 8.49
C GLN A 158 16.16 43.29 7.35
N VAL A 159 15.08 43.54 6.60
CA VAL A 159 15.05 44.54 5.52
C VAL A 159 15.27 45.95 6.06
N THR A 160 14.63 46.32 7.18
CA THR A 160 14.88 47.62 7.84
C THR A 160 16.36 47.77 8.22
N GLY A 161 16.98 46.72 8.76
CA GLY A 161 18.41 46.74 9.09
C GLY A 161 19.31 46.98 7.87
N VAL A 162 19.01 46.33 6.75
CA VAL A 162 19.72 46.54 5.48
C VAL A 162 19.53 47.98 4.96
N LEU A 163 18.33 48.54 5.05
CA LEU A 163 18.06 49.92 4.64
C LEU A 163 18.79 50.95 5.52
N ASP A 164 18.86 50.70 6.83
CA ASP A 164 19.64 51.54 7.76
C ASP A 164 21.14 51.52 7.42
N GLU A 165 21.68 50.34 7.06
CA GLU A 165 23.06 50.21 6.59
C GLU A 165 23.29 50.95 5.27
N ILE A 166 22.37 50.81 4.30
CA ILE A 166 22.41 51.53 3.03
C ILE A 166 22.39 53.05 3.25
N ALA A 167 21.52 53.55 4.13
CA ALA A 167 21.41 54.97 4.45
C ALA A 167 22.65 55.51 5.19
N ALA A 168 23.36 54.66 5.94
CA ALA A 168 24.59 55.00 6.64
C ALA A 168 25.85 54.92 5.76
N ALA A 169 25.77 54.25 4.61
CA ALA A 169 26.91 53.99 3.75
C ALA A 169 27.50 55.30 3.15
N PRO A 170 28.83 55.44 3.07
CA PRO A 170 29.46 56.59 2.43
C PRO A 170 29.21 56.56 0.92
N SER A 171 28.97 57.72 0.32
CA SER A 171 28.78 57.80 -1.14
C SER A 171 30.01 57.30 -1.91
N ALA A 172 29.78 56.39 -2.84
CA ALA A 172 30.77 55.81 -3.75
C ALA A 172 30.47 56.16 -5.21
N SER A 173 31.38 55.81 -6.12
CA SER A 173 31.06 55.89 -7.56
C SER A 173 30.10 54.76 -7.94
N PRO A 174 29.06 55.02 -8.76
CA PRO A 174 28.20 53.96 -9.28
C PRO A 174 28.98 52.85 -9.96
N GLN A 175 28.67 51.61 -9.62
CA GLN A 175 29.28 50.40 -10.19
C GLN A 175 28.21 49.40 -10.60
N SER A 176 28.47 48.68 -11.68
CA SER A 176 27.69 47.50 -12.07
C SER A 176 28.62 46.30 -12.02
N PRO A 177 28.79 45.66 -10.84
CA PRO A 177 29.70 44.54 -10.71
C PRO A 177 29.28 43.38 -11.62
N THR A 178 30.23 42.52 -11.94
CA THR A 178 29.95 41.21 -12.55
C THR A 178 29.74 40.21 -11.41
N PRO A 179 28.74 39.30 -11.50
CA PRO A 179 28.51 38.29 -10.46
C PRO A 179 29.77 37.54 -10.10
N LEU A 180 29.96 37.24 -8.82
CA LEU A 180 31.15 36.55 -8.32
C LEU A 180 31.36 35.19 -8.99
N ALA A 181 30.29 34.41 -9.17
CA ALA A 181 30.32 33.11 -9.87
C ALA A 181 30.76 33.21 -11.34
N VAL A 182 30.59 34.38 -11.96
CA VAL A 182 31.09 34.65 -13.32
C VAL A 182 32.54 35.14 -13.29
N ARG A 183 32.92 35.92 -12.27
CA ARG A 183 34.29 36.45 -12.10
C ARG A 183 35.29 35.36 -11.72
N TYR A 184 34.87 34.41 -10.89
CA TYR A 184 35.67 33.28 -10.42
C TYR A 184 34.94 31.96 -10.68
N PRO A 185 34.85 31.53 -11.95
CA PRO A 185 34.21 30.26 -12.29
C PRO A 185 35.08 29.10 -11.80
N GLY A 186 34.79 28.60 -10.60
CA GLY A 186 35.38 27.37 -10.06
C GLY A 186 36.38 27.49 -8.90
N ASP A 187 36.40 28.60 -8.14
CA ASP A 187 37.29 28.73 -6.97
C ASP A 187 36.61 28.43 -5.62
N GLU A 188 35.29 28.27 -5.59
CA GLU A 188 34.63 27.64 -4.45
C GLU A 188 34.75 26.11 -4.62
N GLU A 189 35.86 25.55 -4.11
CA GLU A 189 35.74 24.31 -3.36
C GLU A 189 34.72 24.58 -2.23
N GLU A 190 33.43 24.60 -2.57
CA GLU A 190 32.37 24.39 -1.61
C GLU A 190 32.68 23.01 -1.05
N THR A 191 33.38 23.01 0.09
CA THR A 191 33.92 21.83 0.74
C THR A 191 32.78 20.87 0.97
N ASP A 192 32.55 19.92 0.06
CA ASP A 192 31.95 18.59 0.18
C ASP A 192 31.09 18.30 1.44
N THR A 193 30.27 19.25 1.90
CA THR A 193 29.39 19.08 3.06
C THR A 193 28.26 18.14 2.68
N VAL A 194 27.80 18.21 1.42
CA VAL A 194 26.84 17.26 0.84
C VAL A 194 27.43 15.84 0.74
N ALA A 195 28.73 15.69 0.45
CA ALA A 195 29.37 14.37 0.47
C ALA A 195 29.54 13.81 1.90
N SER A 196 29.81 14.68 2.89
CA SER A 196 29.91 14.26 4.29
C SER A 196 28.55 13.90 4.91
N GLU A 197 27.48 14.65 4.60
CA GLU A 197 26.13 14.34 5.10
C GLU A 197 25.61 13.05 4.48
N VAL A 198 25.77 12.85 3.16
CA VAL A 198 25.35 11.60 2.51
C VAL A 198 26.19 10.42 3.01
N GLY A 199 27.46 10.62 3.37
CA GLY A 199 28.30 9.63 4.03
C GLY A 199 27.81 9.25 5.42
N GLU A 200 27.44 10.22 6.24
CA GLU A 200 26.95 10.02 7.62
C GLU A 200 25.52 9.42 7.64
N TYR A 201 24.66 9.83 6.69
CA TYR A 201 23.35 9.22 6.46
C TYR A 201 23.44 7.81 5.88
N ALA A 202 24.38 7.52 4.97
CA ALA A 202 24.58 6.17 4.45
C ALA A 202 25.08 5.21 5.55
N GLN A 203 25.95 5.68 6.44
CA GLN A 203 26.50 4.88 7.52
C GLN A 203 25.46 4.59 8.61
N SER A 204 24.61 5.56 8.95
CA SER A 204 23.47 5.36 9.84
C SER A 204 22.37 4.49 9.22
N ALA A 205 22.11 4.61 7.92
CA ALA A 205 21.18 3.75 7.19
C ALA A 205 21.63 2.28 7.16
N ILE A 206 22.91 2.01 6.90
CA ILE A 206 23.46 0.65 6.91
C ILE A 206 23.38 0.05 8.32
N THR A 207 23.72 0.82 9.35
CA THR A 207 23.67 0.38 10.75
C THR A 207 22.23 0.09 11.18
N GLY A 208 21.29 0.97 10.82
CA GLY A 208 19.85 0.78 11.05
C GLY A 208 19.28 -0.45 10.33
N LEU A 209 19.72 -0.71 9.09
CA LEU A 209 19.30 -1.89 8.33
C LEU A 209 19.79 -3.20 8.95
N LEU A 210 21.04 -3.24 9.42
CA LEU A 210 21.61 -4.42 10.09
C LEU A 210 20.93 -4.66 11.45
N ALA A 211 20.69 -3.61 12.24
CA ALA A 211 19.98 -3.71 13.50
C ALA A 211 18.51 -4.16 13.31
N GLY A 212 17.84 -3.63 12.27
CA GLY A 212 16.50 -4.03 11.87
C GLY A 212 16.43 -5.49 11.42
N ALA A 213 17.37 -5.93 10.58
CA ALA A 213 17.46 -7.31 10.13
C ALA A 213 17.73 -8.28 11.29
N ALA A 214 18.62 -7.93 12.22
CA ALA A 214 18.88 -8.71 13.43
C ALA A 214 17.63 -8.82 14.33
N SER A 215 16.89 -7.73 14.49
CA SER A 215 15.65 -7.69 15.28
C SER A 215 14.55 -8.57 14.67
N VAL A 216 14.37 -8.51 13.34
CA VAL A 216 13.42 -9.37 12.63
C VAL A 216 13.84 -10.84 12.72
N GLY A 217 15.13 -11.13 12.60
CA GLY A 217 15.68 -12.47 12.77
C GLY A 217 15.43 -13.04 14.17
N ALA A 218 15.71 -12.25 15.21
CA ALA A 218 15.45 -12.64 16.59
C ALA A 218 13.96 -12.89 16.84
N LEU A 219 13.08 -12.01 16.35
CA LEU A 219 11.63 -12.19 16.45
C LEU A 219 11.17 -13.48 15.74
N TYR A 220 11.70 -13.77 14.56
CA TYR A 220 11.39 -14.99 13.83
C TYR A 220 11.78 -16.24 14.62
N VAL A 221 12.98 -16.26 15.23
CA VAL A 221 13.45 -17.39 16.05
C VAL A 221 12.56 -17.56 17.30
N ILE A 222 12.18 -16.47 17.97
CA ILE A 222 11.29 -16.52 19.13
C ILE A 222 9.92 -17.10 18.74
N VAL A 223 9.31 -16.61 17.65
CA VAL A 223 8.01 -17.09 17.17
C VAL A 223 8.09 -18.55 16.75
N ALA A 224 9.12 -18.95 16.00
CA ALA A 224 9.33 -20.34 15.59
C ALA A 224 9.51 -21.26 16.79
N SER A 225 10.28 -20.83 17.80
CA SER A 225 10.51 -21.58 19.05
C SER A 225 9.23 -21.71 19.87
N ALA A 226 8.44 -20.64 20.01
CA ALA A 226 7.16 -20.66 20.70
C ALA A 226 6.16 -21.60 20.02
N ILE A 227 6.09 -21.58 18.68
CA ILE A 227 5.26 -22.51 17.89
C ILE A 227 5.74 -23.95 18.07
N GLY A 228 7.07 -24.18 18.07
CA GLY A 228 7.68 -25.49 18.30
C GLY A 228 7.32 -26.05 19.68
N LEU A 229 7.52 -25.26 20.73
CA LEU A 229 7.19 -25.61 22.11
C LEU A 229 5.69 -25.89 22.28
N ALA A 230 4.82 -25.06 21.70
CA ALA A 230 3.38 -25.27 21.74
C ALA A 230 2.92 -26.55 21.02
N ARG A 231 3.61 -26.95 19.94
CA ARG A 231 3.37 -28.24 19.26
C ARG A 231 3.85 -29.39 20.12
N TRP A 232 5.06 -29.31 20.66
CA TRP A 232 5.63 -30.34 21.53
C TRP A 232 4.77 -30.60 22.78
N LEU A 233 4.36 -29.54 23.49
CA LEU A 233 3.47 -29.64 24.65
C LEU A 233 2.12 -30.26 24.27
N ARG A 234 1.58 -29.92 23.10
CA ARG A 234 0.31 -30.49 22.61
C ARG A 234 0.43 -31.98 22.29
N ASP A 235 1.56 -32.40 21.72
CA ASP A 235 1.79 -33.80 21.37
C ASP A 235 2.03 -34.64 22.63
N ARG A 236 2.82 -34.14 23.60
CA ARG A 236 2.98 -34.74 24.94
C ARG A 236 1.65 -34.86 25.70
N TYR A 237 0.82 -33.82 25.65
CA TYR A 237 -0.51 -33.85 26.27
C TYR A 237 -1.45 -34.88 25.62
N ARG A 238 -1.29 -35.14 24.31
CA ARG A 238 -2.07 -36.16 23.59
C ARG A 238 -1.64 -37.57 23.91
N GLU A 239 -0.33 -37.81 23.96
CA GLU A 239 0.25 -39.09 24.41
C GLU A 239 -0.23 -39.45 25.81
N ALA A 240 -0.18 -38.50 26.75
CA ALA A 240 -0.67 -38.68 28.12
C ALA A 240 -2.18 -39.01 28.22
N ARG A 241 -2.98 -38.69 27.18
CA ARG A 241 -4.42 -38.98 27.12
C ARG A 241 -4.79 -40.17 26.23
N GLY A 242 -3.81 -40.89 25.68
CA GLY A 242 -4.07 -42.03 24.80
C GLY A 242 -4.86 -41.66 23.53
N LEU A 243 -4.81 -40.39 23.11
CA LEU A 243 -5.49 -39.94 21.90
C LEU A 243 -4.73 -40.43 20.67
N PRO A 244 -5.38 -41.10 19.69
CA PRO A 244 -4.69 -41.57 18.50
C PRO A 244 -4.05 -40.41 17.72
N PRO A 245 -2.88 -40.63 17.09
CA PRO A 245 -2.23 -39.60 16.27
C PRO A 245 -3.19 -39.17 15.17
N VAL A 246 -3.31 -37.84 14.95
CA VAL A 246 -4.09 -37.32 13.83
C VAL A 246 -3.45 -37.86 12.55
N PRO A 247 -4.17 -38.66 11.73
CA PRO A 247 -3.59 -39.17 10.49
C PRO A 247 -3.16 -37.97 9.66
N SER A 248 -1.86 -37.89 9.34
CA SER A 248 -1.37 -36.77 8.55
C SER A 248 -2.02 -36.85 7.17
N GLN A 249 -2.87 -35.89 6.80
CA GLN A 249 -3.52 -35.89 5.48
C GLN A 249 -2.56 -35.51 4.34
N ARG A 250 -1.25 -35.49 4.60
CA ARG A 250 -0.22 -35.12 3.61
C ARG A 250 -0.17 -36.12 2.45
N HIS A 251 -0.44 -37.40 2.73
CA HIS A 251 -0.51 -38.46 1.71
C HIS A 251 -1.78 -38.35 0.83
N LEU A 252 -2.83 -37.66 1.30
CA LEU A 252 -4.04 -37.48 0.50
C LEU A 252 -3.83 -36.38 -0.56
N PRO A 253 -4.32 -36.59 -1.79
CA PRO A 253 -4.41 -35.55 -2.81
C PRO A 253 -5.10 -34.30 -2.26
N ARG A 254 -4.64 -33.10 -2.67
CA ARG A 254 -5.15 -31.80 -2.15
C ARG A 254 -6.69 -31.66 -2.23
N LEU A 255 -7.35 -32.38 -3.14
CA LEU A 255 -8.82 -32.37 -3.27
C LEU A 255 -9.54 -33.14 -2.16
N LEU A 256 -8.92 -34.17 -1.59
CA LEU A 256 -9.46 -35.00 -0.51
C LEU A 256 -9.08 -34.51 0.89
N ARG A 257 -8.21 -33.50 0.98
CA ARG A 257 -7.81 -32.92 2.26
C ARG A 257 -8.97 -32.13 2.88
N ALA A 258 -9.11 -32.26 4.19
CA ALA A 258 -10.08 -31.51 4.95
C ALA A 258 -9.82 -30.00 4.76
N ARG A 259 -10.84 -29.27 4.32
CA ARG A 259 -10.75 -27.83 4.11
C ARG A 259 -11.27 -27.07 5.33
N PRO A 260 -10.66 -25.93 5.68
CA PRO A 260 -11.24 -25.03 6.66
C PRO A 260 -12.55 -24.47 6.07
N ALA A 261 -13.66 -24.78 6.71
CA ALA A 261 -14.97 -24.19 6.42
C ALA A 261 -15.64 -23.79 7.74
N PRO A 262 -16.34 -22.64 7.77
CA PRO A 262 -17.04 -22.19 8.96
C PRO A 262 -18.21 -23.13 9.29
N ALA A 263 -18.53 -23.26 10.58
CA ALA A 263 -19.71 -23.98 11.05
C ALA A 263 -21.01 -23.24 10.70
N ARG A 264 -20.96 -21.91 10.58
CA ARG A 264 -22.08 -21.04 10.21
C ARG A 264 -21.66 -20.16 9.02
N PRO A 265 -21.63 -20.69 7.80
CA PRO A 265 -21.28 -19.89 6.63
C PRO A 265 -22.32 -18.79 6.39
N SER A 266 -21.89 -17.67 5.78
CA SER A 266 -22.84 -16.68 5.26
C SER A 266 -23.22 -17.04 3.81
N PRO A 267 -24.41 -16.62 3.33
CA PRO A 267 -24.82 -16.83 1.94
C PRO A 267 -23.78 -16.30 0.94
N ARG A 268 -23.20 -15.12 1.23
CA ARG A 268 -22.10 -14.55 0.45
C ARG A 268 -20.87 -15.44 0.42
N TRP A 269 -20.52 -16.09 1.53
CA TRP A 269 -19.41 -17.03 1.58
C TRP A 269 -19.70 -18.27 0.74
N LEU A 270 -20.91 -18.84 0.85
CA LEU A 270 -21.34 -20.00 0.08
C LEU A 270 -21.33 -19.71 -1.43
N ALA A 271 -21.90 -18.58 -1.86
CA ALA A 271 -21.90 -18.16 -3.26
C ALA A 271 -20.47 -18.01 -3.82
N ARG A 272 -19.57 -17.37 -3.06
CA ARG A 272 -18.14 -17.25 -3.46
C ARG A 272 -17.44 -18.62 -3.51
N ALA A 273 -17.73 -19.49 -2.55
CA ALA A 273 -17.17 -20.83 -2.51
C ALA A 273 -17.64 -21.67 -3.70
N LEU A 274 -18.93 -21.62 -4.03
CA LEU A 274 -19.51 -22.29 -5.20
C LEU A 274 -18.89 -21.79 -6.50
N ASN A 275 -18.87 -20.47 -6.73
CA ASN A 275 -18.23 -19.88 -7.92
C ASN A 275 -16.75 -20.25 -8.06
N THR A 276 -16.05 -20.40 -6.93
CA THR A 276 -14.65 -20.86 -6.94
C THR A 276 -14.54 -22.33 -7.35
N GLU A 277 -15.45 -23.20 -6.90
CA GLU A 277 -15.46 -24.61 -7.28
C GLU A 277 -15.94 -24.82 -8.72
N LEU A 278 -16.94 -24.08 -9.22
CA LEU A 278 -17.38 -24.12 -10.62
C LEU A 278 -16.24 -23.75 -11.59
N ARG A 279 -15.50 -22.67 -11.30
CA ARG A 279 -14.31 -22.27 -12.08
C ARG A 279 -13.19 -23.32 -12.03
N ARG A 280 -13.10 -24.07 -10.94
CA ARG A 280 -12.12 -25.17 -10.84
C ARG A 280 -12.58 -26.39 -11.62
N LEU A 281 -13.85 -26.78 -11.51
CA LEU A 281 -14.43 -27.90 -12.26
C LEU A 281 -14.37 -27.66 -13.76
N THR A 282 -14.73 -26.47 -14.24
CA THR A 282 -14.61 -26.07 -15.64
C THR A 282 -13.19 -26.27 -16.18
N ARG A 283 -12.17 -25.93 -15.38
CA ARG A 283 -10.76 -26.14 -15.76
C ARG A 283 -10.36 -27.61 -15.79
N GLU A 284 -10.87 -28.43 -14.88
CA GLU A 284 -10.60 -29.87 -14.90
C GLU A 284 -11.29 -30.55 -16.09
N LEU A 285 -12.54 -30.19 -16.41
CA LEU A 285 -13.24 -30.70 -17.59
C LEU A 285 -12.47 -30.41 -18.88
N ARG A 286 -11.93 -29.19 -19.02
CA ARG A 286 -11.09 -28.83 -20.19
C ARG A 286 -9.82 -29.69 -20.30
N ARG A 287 -9.25 -30.12 -19.18
CA ARG A 287 -8.03 -30.97 -19.14
C ARG A 287 -8.34 -32.45 -19.36
N HIS A 288 -9.52 -32.89 -18.96
CA HIS A 288 -9.93 -34.30 -18.94
C HIS A 288 -11.04 -34.60 -19.96
N GLN A 289 -11.01 -33.96 -21.14
CA GLN A 289 -12.03 -34.12 -22.19
C GLN A 289 -12.22 -35.57 -22.68
N LYS A 290 -11.16 -36.38 -22.60
CA LYS A 290 -11.16 -37.80 -23.01
C LYS A 290 -11.43 -38.78 -21.85
N SER A 291 -11.75 -38.29 -20.66
CA SER A 291 -12.06 -39.15 -19.51
C SER A 291 -13.42 -39.82 -19.71
N GLU A 292 -13.54 -41.09 -19.34
CA GLU A 292 -14.84 -41.80 -19.27
C GLU A 292 -15.82 -41.11 -18.30
N HIS A 293 -15.30 -40.37 -17.31
CA HIS A 293 -16.09 -39.63 -16.33
C HIS A 293 -16.50 -38.23 -16.80
N TYR A 294 -16.11 -37.82 -18.01
CA TYR A 294 -16.42 -36.49 -18.54
C TYR A 294 -17.93 -36.19 -18.56
N PRO A 295 -18.82 -37.09 -19.06
CA PRO A 295 -20.25 -36.79 -19.13
C PRO A 295 -20.88 -36.55 -17.75
N ALA A 296 -20.52 -37.38 -16.76
CA ALA A 296 -21.02 -37.23 -15.39
C ALA A 296 -20.52 -35.93 -14.75
N ALA A 297 -19.25 -35.56 -14.98
CA ALA A 297 -18.70 -34.32 -14.44
C ALA A 297 -19.24 -33.06 -15.14
N ALA A 298 -19.60 -33.16 -16.42
CA ALA A 298 -20.28 -32.10 -17.16
C ALA A 298 -21.71 -31.90 -16.63
N ALA A 299 -22.47 -32.99 -16.44
CA ALA A 299 -23.79 -32.93 -15.82
C ALA A 299 -23.74 -32.28 -14.43
N ALA A 300 -22.78 -32.68 -13.59
CA ALA A 300 -22.55 -32.05 -12.29
C ALA A 300 -22.23 -30.55 -12.36
N LEU A 301 -21.51 -30.10 -13.40
CA LEU A 301 -21.26 -28.68 -13.63
C LEU A 301 -22.55 -27.95 -14.01
N ASP A 302 -23.35 -28.52 -14.90
CA ASP A 302 -24.61 -27.94 -15.37
C ASP A 302 -25.60 -27.81 -14.22
N THR A 303 -25.82 -28.89 -13.44
CA THR A 303 -26.68 -28.88 -12.25
C THR A 303 -26.20 -27.86 -11.21
N ALA A 304 -24.90 -27.80 -10.91
CA ALA A 304 -24.37 -26.84 -9.94
C ALA A 304 -24.45 -25.39 -10.45
N THR A 305 -24.38 -25.17 -11.76
CA THR A 305 -24.56 -23.86 -12.39
C THR A 305 -26.03 -23.43 -12.36
N LEU A 306 -26.96 -24.35 -12.59
CA LEU A 306 -28.39 -24.14 -12.47
C LEU A 306 -28.75 -23.71 -11.04
N ILE A 307 -28.33 -24.51 -10.05
CA ILE A 307 -28.51 -24.18 -8.62
C ILE A 307 -27.94 -22.79 -8.32
N SER A 308 -26.74 -22.46 -8.84
CA SER A 308 -26.11 -21.15 -8.59
C SER A 308 -26.85 -19.95 -9.18
N ARG A 309 -27.71 -20.15 -10.18
CA ARG A 309 -28.48 -19.08 -10.83
C ARG A 309 -29.84 -18.88 -10.19
N GLU A 310 -30.46 -19.97 -9.78
CA GLU A 310 -31.84 -19.99 -9.27
C GLU A 310 -31.91 -19.92 -7.73
N VAL A 311 -30.76 -19.76 -7.04
CA VAL A 311 -30.56 -20.12 -5.63
C VAL A 311 -31.68 -19.65 -4.69
N ARG A 312 -32.28 -20.63 -4.02
CA ARG A 312 -33.37 -20.47 -3.05
C ARG A 312 -32.94 -20.57 -1.56
N ASP A 313 -31.85 -21.28 -1.21
CA ASP A 313 -31.44 -21.50 0.20
C ASP A 313 -29.97 -21.99 0.37
N ASP A 314 -29.38 -21.80 1.55
CA ASP A 314 -28.03 -22.20 1.96
C ASP A 314 -27.74 -23.70 1.78
N GLN A 315 -28.73 -24.59 1.98
CA GLN A 315 -28.54 -26.05 1.84
C GLN A 315 -28.23 -26.47 0.40
N TRP A 316 -28.92 -25.85 -0.56
CA TRP A 316 -28.69 -26.06 -1.99
C TRP A 316 -27.30 -25.61 -2.42
N LEU A 317 -26.83 -24.47 -1.90
CA LEU A 317 -25.47 -24.00 -2.16
C LEU A 317 -24.40 -24.97 -1.63
N VAL A 318 -24.62 -25.54 -0.44
CA VAL A 318 -23.72 -26.56 0.13
C VAL A 318 -23.72 -27.80 -0.75
N GLY A 319 -24.88 -28.28 -1.17
CA GLY A 319 -25.05 -29.39 -2.10
C GLY A 319 -24.26 -29.20 -3.40
N ALA A 320 -24.46 -28.06 -4.07
CA ALA A 320 -23.74 -27.71 -5.30
C ALA A 320 -22.22 -27.65 -5.11
N ILE A 321 -21.73 -27.14 -3.97
CA ILE A 321 -20.30 -27.13 -3.65
C ILE A 321 -19.76 -28.56 -3.50
N VAL A 322 -20.48 -29.45 -2.82
CA VAL A 322 -20.08 -30.85 -2.63
C VAL A 322 -20.09 -31.59 -3.96
N LEU A 323 -21.15 -31.42 -4.76
CA LEU A 323 -21.27 -31.99 -6.11
C LEU A 323 -20.10 -31.59 -7.00
N ALA A 324 -19.79 -30.29 -7.09
CA ALA A 324 -18.67 -29.80 -7.88
C ALA A 324 -17.31 -30.34 -7.40
N ARG A 325 -17.15 -30.59 -6.10
CA ARG A 325 -15.92 -31.19 -5.55
C ARG A 325 -15.84 -32.69 -5.85
N GLY A 326 -16.95 -33.41 -5.76
CA GLY A 326 -17.06 -34.83 -6.11
C GLY A 326 -16.68 -35.07 -7.56
N ALA A 327 -17.27 -34.31 -8.49
CA ALA A 327 -16.97 -34.37 -9.93
C ALA A 327 -15.49 -34.10 -10.26
N ARG A 328 -14.85 -33.19 -9.52
CA ARG A 328 -13.40 -32.97 -9.66
C ARG A 328 -12.57 -34.12 -9.11
N GLY A 329 -13.09 -34.82 -8.10
CA GLY A 329 -12.47 -36.02 -7.55
C GLY A 329 -12.45 -37.14 -8.57
N THR A 330 -13.60 -37.43 -9.18
CA THR A 330 -13.76 -38.49 -10.19
C THR A 330 -12.93 -38.24 -11.44
N LEU A 331 -12.92 -37.00 -11.98
CA LEU A 331 -12.06 -36.65 -13.13
C LEU A 331 -10.56 -36.90 -12.89
N ARG A 332 -10.12 -36.86 -11.63
CA ARG A 332 -8.72 -37.12 -11.24
C ARG A 332 -8.46 -38.57 -10.82
N GLY A 333 -9.41 -39.47 -11.06
CA GLY A 333 -9.29 -40.90 -10.73
C GLY A 333 -9.23 -41.16 -9.23
N LEU A 334 -9.80 -40.28 -8.39
CA LEU A 334 -9.92 -40.56 -6.97
C LEU A 334 -11.00 -41.63 -6.77
N PRO A 335 -10.74 -42.67 -5.96
CA PRO A 335 -11.68 -43.78 -5.82
C PRO A 335 -13.01 -43.26 -5.28
N ALA A 336 -14.06 -43.48 -6.06
CA ALA A 336 -15.43 -43.29 -5.63
C ALA A 336 -15.76 -44.28 -4.51
N THR A 337 -16.56 -43.85 -3.55
CA THR A 337 -17.11 -44.74 -2.53
C THR A 337 -18.25 -45.54 -3.18
N ARG A 338 -17.99 -46.84 -3.42
CA ARG A 338 -18.86 -47.87 -4.04
C ARG A 338 -19.08 -47.80 -5.56
N ARG A 339 -18.86 -48.99 -6.14
CA ARG A 339 -19.06 -49.42 -7.52
C ARG A 339 -20.53 -49.77 -7.73
N THR A 340 -21.39 -48.77 -7.89
CA THR A 340 -22.73 -48.99 -8.47
C THR A 340 -22.96 -47.94 -9.54
N THR A 341 -23.41 -48.41 -10.68
CA THR A 341 -23.55 -47.69 -11.94
C THR A 341 -24.15 -46.29 -11.77
N ARG A 342 -23.36 -45.27 -12.16
CA ARG A 342 -23.75 -44.02 -12.84
C ARG A 342 -23.77 -42.68 -12.08
N GLU A 343 -23.55 -42.57 -10.76
CA GLU A 343 -23.24 -41.25 -10.16
C GLU A 343 -22.41 -41.40 -8.88
N GLU A 344 -21.10 -41.23 -9.04
CA GLU A 344 -20.06 -41.54 -8.05
C GLU A 344 -19.59 -40.27 -7.31
N ILE A 345 -20.23 -39.92 -6.18
CA ILE A 345 -19.76 -38.83 -5.32
C ILE A 345 -19.00 -39.42 -4.12
N THR A 346 -17.76 -38.99 -3.91
CA THR A 346 -17.00 -39.36 -2.70
C THR A 346 -17.74 -38.86 -1.46
N ALA A 347 -18.12 -39.78 -0.56
CA ALA A 347 -18.78 -39.42 0.70
C ALA A 347 -18.06 -38.26 1.42
N CYS A 348 -18.80 -37.24 1.85
CA CYS A 348 -18.26 -36.08 2.54
C CYS A 348 -18.33 -36.21 4.07
N CYS A 349 -17.64 -35.32 4.78
CA CYS A 349 -17.73 -35.23 6.24
C CYS A 349 -19.14 -34.84 6.71
N MET A 350 -19.82 -35.71 7.46
CA MET A 350 -21.18 -35.43 7.96
C MET A 350 -21.23 -34.48 9.16
N VAL A 351 -20.09 -34.13 9.78
CA VAL A 351 -20.06 -32.97 10.70
C VAL A 351 -20.24 -31.68 9.89
N ASN A 352 -19.54 -31.56 8.77
CA ASN A 352 -19.65 -30.39 7.90
C ASN A 352 -19.26 -30.80 6.48
N PRO A 353 -20.24 -30.94 5.57
CA PRO A 353 -19.99 -31.34 4.18
C PRO A 353 -18.94 -30.48 3.46
N LEU A 354 -18.79 -29.21 3.87
CA LEU A 354 -17.81 -28.28 3.31
C LEU A 354 -16.37 -28.58 3.72
N HIS A 355 -16.12 -29.47 4.70
CA HIS A 355 -14.78 -29.96 5.01
C HIS A 355 -14.24 -30.87 3.91
N GLY A 356 -15.08 -31.40 3.01
CA GLY A 356 -14.64 -32.27 1.92
C GLY A 356 -14.77 -33.75 2.26
N ALA A 357 -13.98 -34.59 1.57
CA ALA A 357 -14.12 -36.04 1.62
C ALA A 357 -13.94 -36.63 3.03
N ALA A 358 -14.71 -37.68 3.30
CA ALA A 358 -14.52 -38.53 4.44
C ALA A 358 -13.17 -39.26 4.38
N HIS A 359 -12.60 -39.53 5.54
CA HIS A 359 -11.36 -40.27 5.66
C HIS A 359 -11.64 -41.76 5.83
N GLY A 360 -10.86 -42.58 5.11
CA GLY A 360 -10.92 -44.02 5.25
C GLY A 360 -10.87 -44.72 3.89
N PRO A 361 -10.96 -46.07 3.89
CA PRO A 361 -11.09 -46.86 2.68
C PRO A 361 -12.41 -46.58 1.93
N GLN A 362 -12.63 -47.25 0.80
CA GLN A 362 -13.82 -47.08 -0.07
C GLN A 362 -15.17 -47.15 0.68
N THR A 363 -15.21 -47.76 1.87
CA THR A 363 -16.32 -47.66 2.82
C THR A 363 -15.80 -47.02 4.11
N PRO A 364 -15.96 -45.70 4.30
CA PRO A 364 -15.45 -45.01 5.48
C PRO A 364 -16.21 -45.44 6.75
N PRO A 365 -15.54 -45.53 7.90
CA PRO A 365 -16.21 -45.78 9.18
C PRO A 365 -17.23 -44.68 9.48
N ARG A 366 -18.36 -45.08 10.06
CA ARG A 366 -19.43 -44.19 10.50
C ARG A 366 -19.24 -43.88 11.99
N TYR A 367 -19.55 -42.65 12.37
CA TYR A 367 -19.40 -42.16 13.73
C TYR A 367 -20.69 -41.48 14.20
N PRO A 368 -21.03 -41.55 15.49
CA PRO A 368 -22.16 -40.81 16.04
C PRO A 368 -21.91 -39.31 15.90
N LEU A 369 -22.90 -38.59 15.37
CA LEU A 369 -22.84 -37.15 15.23
C LEU A 369 -23.37 -36.48 16.52
N PRO A 370 -22.92 -35.24 16.83
CA PRO A 370 -23.49 -34.46 17.94
C PRO A 370 -24.98 -34.19 17.76
N PHE A 371 -25.64 -33.65 18.79
CA PHE A 371 -27.04 -33.20 18.72
C PHE A 371 -28.01 -34.30 18.24
N ASP A 372 -27.79 -35.53 18.71
CA ASP A 372 -28.57 -36.72 18.38
C ASP A 372 -28.71 -36.95 16.86
N GLY A 373 -27.65 -36.58 16.12
CA GLY A 373 -27.59 -36.76 14.67
C GLY A 373 -27.35 -38.23 14.27
N PRO A 374 -27.64 -38.57 13.01
CA PRO A 374 -27.42 -39.91 12.49
C PRO A 374 -25.92 -40.25 12.49
N GLU A 375 -25.58 -41.54 12.43
CA GLU A 375 -24.18 -41.91 12.21
C GLU A 375 -23.74 -41.57 10.79
N GLY A 376 -22.55 -41.00 10.65
CA GLY A 376 -22.06 -40.53 9.35
C GLY A 376 -20.54 -40.64 9.18
N PRO A 377 -20.06 -40.68 7.93
CA PRO A 377 -18.64 -40.66 7.66
C PRO A 377 -18.01 -39.30 7.98
N LEU A 378 -16.77 -39.30 8.46
CA LEU A 378 -16.07 -38.09 8.93
C LEU A 378 -14.77 -37.85 8.17
N CYS A 379 -14.40 -36.57 7.97
CA CYS A 379 -13.04 -36.26 7.54
C CYS A 379 -12.02 -36.62 8.65
N ALA A 380 -10.74 -36.80 8.30
CA ALA A 380 -9.74 -37.26 9.26
C ALA A 380 -9.60 -36.33 10.48
N SER A 381 -9.86 -35.03 10.32
CA SER A 381 -9.83 -34.09 11.45
C SER A 381 -11.02 -34.26 12.40
N CYS A 382 -12.20 -34.58 11.88
CA CYS A 382 -13.39 -34.80 12.71
C CYS A 382 -13.38 -36.19 13.35
N ALA A 383 -12.88 -37.21 12.66
CA ALA A 383 -12.75 -38.58 13.18
C ALA A 383 -11.90 -38.68 14.45
N VAL A 384 -10.87 -37.83 14.58
CA VAL A 384 -10.00 -37.77 15.77
C VAL A 384 -10.37 -36.64 16.74
N SER A 385 -11.49 -35.95 16.50
CA SER A 385 -11.98 -34.91 17.40
C SER A 385 -12.94 -35.52 18.41
N GLY A 386 -12.80 -35.16 19.69
CA GLY A 386 -13.83 -35.49 20.67
C GLY A 386 -15.15 -34.75 20.38
N THR A 387 -16.26 -35.28 20.92
CA THR A 387 -17.63 -34.79 20.73
C THR A 387 -17.75 -33.27 20.88
N LYS A 388 -17.22 -32.68 21.97
CA LYS A 388 -17.23 -31.23 22.21
C LYS A 388 -16.64 -30.39 21.07
N ARG A 389 -15.57 -30.88 20.43
CA ARG A 389 -14.94 -30.18 19.30
C ARG A 389 -15.72 -30.41 18.00
N MET A 390 -16.32 -31.59 17.82
CA MET A 390 -17.23 -31.85 16.71
C MET A 390 -18.46 -30.94 16.77
N SER A 391 -19.10 -30.79 17.93
CA SER A 391 -20.29 -29.94 18.11
C SER A 391 -20.08 -28.49 17.65
N ARG A 392 -18.87 -27.94 17.85
CA ARG A 392 -18.51 -26.58 17.41
C ARG A 392 -18.26 -26.44 15.91
N ARG A 393 -18.11 -27.57 15.21
CA ARG A 393 -17.78 -27.66 13.79
C ARG A 393 -18.97 -28.09 12.95
N VAL A 394 -20.04 -28.56 13.59
CA VAL A 394 -21.27 -28.99 12.92
C VAL A 394 -21.78 -27.86 12.04
N LEU A 395 -22.03 -28.17 10.76
CA LEU A 395 -22.58 -27.20 9.83
C LEU A 395 -24.02 -26.87 10.24
N CYS A 396 -24.24 -25.59 10.48
CA CYS A 396 -25.54 -24.99 10.69
C CYS A 396 -25.88 -24.08 9.51
N LEU A 397 -27.11 -24.20 9.02
CA LEU A 397 -27.62 -23.46 7.87
C LEU A 397 -28.74 -22.54 8.33
N ARG A 398 -28.91 -21.42 7.64
CA ARG A 398 -30.04 -20.53 7.88
C ARG A 398 -31.24 -21.10 7.14
N GLY A 399 -32.39 -21.13 7.79
CA GLY A 399 -33.70 -21.35 7.17
C GLY A 399 -34.59 -20.13 7.39
N GLU A 400 -35.90 -20.32 7.33
CA GLU A 400 -36.94 -19.32 7.58
C GLU A 400 -36.86 -18.76 9.01
N GLY A 401 -35.92 -17.84 9.25
CA GLY A 401 -35.72 -17.16 10.53
C GLY A 401 -34.95 -17.93 11.60
N THR A 402 -34.65 -19.22 11.40
CA THR A 402 -33.90 -20.03 12.37
C THR A 402 -32.61 -20.62 11.77
N THR A 403 -31.62 -20.87 12.63
CA THR A 403 -30.39 -21.58 12.24
C THR A 403 -30.48 -23.02 12.73
N THR A 404 -30.52 -23.97 11.80
CA THR A 404 -30.68 -25.40 12.10
C THR A 404 -29.44 -26.18 11.70
N VAL A 405 -29.22 -27.32 12.33
CA VAL A 405 -28.13 -28.23 11.94
C VAL A 405 -28.48 -28.87 10.61
N HIS A 406 -27.52 -28.91 9.68
CA HIS A 406 -27.79 -29.32 8.31
C HIS A 406 -28.43 -30.71 8.15
N TYR A 407 -28.05 -31.70 8.97
CA TYR A 407 -28.65 -33.05 8.92
C TYR A 407 -29.99 -33.19 9.63
N GLN A 408 -30.48 -32.14 10.29
CA GLN A 408 -31.84 -32.08 10.84
C GLN A 408 -32.83 -31.45 9.85
N ARG A 409 -32.34 -30.88 8.74
CA ARG A 409 -33.19 -30.35 7.67
C ARG A 409 -33.64 -31.50 6.77
N SER A 410 -34.91 -31.48 6.36
CA SER A 410 -35.42 -32.35 5.29
C SER A 410 -34.86 -31.94 3.93
N GLY A 411 -35.05 -32.78 2.92
CA GLY A 411 -34.68 -32.51 1.53
C GLY A 411 -33.62 -33.46 0.98
N VAL A 412 -33.51 -33.47 -0.35
CA VAL A 412 -32.66 -34.42 -1.11
C VAL A 412 -31.23 -34.50 -0.61
N TRP A 413 -30.64 -33.37 -0.20
CA TRP A 413 -29.26 -33.31 0.27
C TRP A 413 -29.04 -34.03 1.60
N THR A 414 -30.00 -33.99 2.52
CA THR A 414 -29.86 -34.68 3.80
C THR A 414 -30.12 -36.17 3.64
N GLU A 415 -31.16 -36.54 2.88
CA GLU A 415 -31.53 -37.93 2.63
C GLU A 415 -30.42 -38.72 1.93
N THR A 416 -29.80 -38.10 0.93
CA THR A 416 -28.67 -38.71 0.21
C THR A 416 -27.33 -38.53 0.91
N GLN A 417 -27.30 -37.88 2.08
CA GLN A 417 -26.06 -37.50 2.77
C GLN A 417 -25.07 -36.81 1.83
N TYR A 418 -25.58 -35.87 1.05
CA TYR A 418 -24.86 -35.11 0.01
C TYR A 418 -24.24 -36.02 -1.06
N GLY A 419 -24.97 -37.04 -1.49
CA GLY A 419 -24.53 -38.04 -2.45
C GLY A 419 -23.64 -39.15 -1.89
N GLY A 420 -23.47 -39.22 -0.56
CA GLY A 420 -22.76 -40.32 0.10
C GLY A 420 -23.63 -41.58 0.30
N HIS A 421 -24.95 -41.47 0.19
CA HIS A 421 -25.91 -42.54 0.34
C HIS A 421 -26.93 -42.49 -0.80
N ASP A 422 -27.24 -43.65 -1.40
CA ASP A 422 -28.25 -43.84 -2.45
C ASP A 422 -28.18 -42.79 -3.58
N SER A 423 -26.99 -42.63 -4.17
CA SER A 423 -26.69 -41.58 -5.15
C SER A 423 -27.10 -41.91 -6.59
N ALA A 424 -27.68 -43.10 -6.84
CA ALA A 424 -27.88 -43.63 -8.19
C ALA A 424 -28.81 -42.78 -9.08
N ASP A 425 -29.56 -41.85 -8.50
CA ASP A 425 -30.46 -40.92 -9.19
C ASP A 425 -30.39 -39.49 -8.63
N LEU A 426 -29.28 -39.08 -7.99
CA LEU A 426 -29.19 -37.78 -7.34
C LEU A 426 -29.43 -36.62 -8.33
N GLY A 427 -28.84 -36.68 -9.52
CA GLY A 427 -29.09 -35.68 -10.57
C GLY A 427 -30.57 -35.59 -10.95
N ARG A 428 -31.23 -36.74 -11.17
CA ARG A 428 -32.66 -36.78 -11.52
C ARG A 428 -33.54 -36.20 -10.41
N ARG A 429 -33.25 -36.56 -9.15
CA ARG A 429 -33.99 -36.06 -7.98
C ARG A 429 -33.84 -34.55 -7.82
N ILE A 430 -32.62 -34.03 -8.00
CA ILE A 430 -32.36 -32.58 -8.00
C ILE A 430 -33.18 -31.90 -9.10
N HIS A 431 -33.15 -32.42 -10.32
CA HIS A 431 -33.92 -31.84 -11.43
C HIS A 431 -35.43 -31.89 -11.21
N ALA A 432 -35.95 -32.98 -10.63
CA ALA A 432 -37.37 -33.09 -10.30
C ALA A 432 -37.79 -32.05 -9.26
N GLU A 433 -37.02 -31.89 -8.18
CA GLU A 433 -37.31 -30.93 -7.11
C GLU A 433 -37.20 -29.48 -7.62
N LEU A 434 -36.22 -29.17 -8.49
CA LEU A 434 -36.09 -27.85 -9.12
C LEU A 434 -37.27 -27.52 -10.06
N ASN A 435 -37.80 -28.52 -10.78
CA ASN A 435 -38.92 -28.31 -11.71
C ASN A 435 -40.29 -28.20 -11.02
N VAL A 436 -40.53 -28.99 -9.96
CA VAL A 436 -41.80 -28.93 -9.18
C VAL A 436 -42.01 -27.53 -8.60
N ASP A 437 -40.96 -26.89 -8.10
CA ASP A 437 -41.07 -25.55 -7.51
C ASP A 437 -41.10 -24.42 -8.56
N THR A 438 -40.88 -24.69 -9.85
CA THR A 438 -41.10 -23.71 -10.94
C THR A 438 -42.55 -23.67 -11.41
N GLU A 439 -43.27 -24.80 -11.31
CA GLU A 439 -44.70 -24.85 -11.67
C GLU A 439 -45.57 -24.21 -10.59
N GLU A 440 -45.25 -24.39 -9.30
CA GLU A 440 -46.01 -23.75 -8.21
C GLU A 440 -45.83 -22.23 -8.13
N SER A 441 -44.67 -21.69 -8.57
CA SER A 441 -44.40 -20.25 -8.53
C SER A 441 -45.07 -19.44 -9.65
N HIS A 442 -45.69 -20.09 -10.64
CA HIS A 442 -46.47 -19.46 -11.71
C HIS A 442 -48.00 -19.53 -11.50
N ALA A 443 -48.45 -20.13 -10.39
CA ALA A 443 -49.86 -20.28 -10.06
C ALA A 443 -50.34 -19.35 -8.91
N GLY A 444 -49.51 -18.40 -8.47
CA GLY A 444 -49.79 -17.46 -7.37
C GLY A 444 -49.97 -16.02 -7.81
#